data_AF-A0A7V2YCP2-F1
#
_entry.id   AF-A0A7V2YCP2-F1
#
_cell.length_a   1.000
_cell.length_b   1.000
_cell.length_c   1.000
_cell.angle_alpha   90.00
_cell.angle_beta   90.00
_cell.angle_gamma   90.00
#
_symmetry.space_group_name_H-M   'P 1'
#
loop_
_entity.id
_entity.type
_entity.pdbx_description
1 polymer ?
#
loop_
_entity_poly.entity_id
_entity_poly.type
_entity_poly.pdbx_seq_one_letter_code
_entity_poly.pdbx_strand_id
1 'polypeptide(L)'
;MGESCFKPRENLGINTRVRKRPWSGLKEQKGFTLVELLAAGMVFGLVALAMGLFLVFAVERTSEGEARAELQRNGWLLAEALRKAVEAAKEVRVPAAGESAGENSFTALFPPEPFGDENRNGIWDSTGATGACAPRECFQDLNKNGVWDSNPFPSVSFRLREEVLEVREGEGEWKEFLENRSREPGLSSVRVEEFRVFRPQTSDSRLWRIRAVIRDDRGSATDSPDHLRRAVEILVRQRS
;
A
#
# COMPACT_ATOMS: atom_id res chain seq x y z
N MET A 1 -18.94 -22.93 -24.06
CA MET A 1 -19.17 -24.18 -24.81
C MET A 1 -17.82 -24.84 -25.00
N GLY A 2 -17.56 -25.92 -24.25
CA GLY A 2 -16.28 -26.61 -24.24
C GLY A 2 -16.50 -27.96 -23.58
N GLU A 3 -16.99 -28.91 -24.37
CA GLU A 3 -17.30 -30.27 -23.95
C GLU A 3 -15.98 -31.02 -23.72
N SER A 4 -15.63 -31.24 -22.44
CA SER A 4 -14.50 -32.09 -22.07
C SER A 4 -14.95 -33.54 -21.94
N CYS A 5 -14.49 -34.31 -22.91
CA CYS A 5 -14.63 -35.75 -23.13
C CYS A 5 -14.38 -36.60 -21.87
N PHE A 6 -15.40 -37.36 -21.46
CA PHE A 6 -15.35 -38.32 -20.35
C PHE A 6 -14.83 -39.67 -20.88
N LYS A 7 -13.62 -40.08 -20.50
CA LYS A 7 -13.10 -41.42 -20.82
C LYS A 7 -13.63 -42.44 -19.80
N PRO A 8 -14.19 -43.58 -20.26
CA PRO A 8 -14.62 -44.65 -19.37
C PRO A 8 -13.40 -45.38 -18.79
N ARG A 9 -13.44 -45.66 -17.47
CA ARG A 9 -12.45 -46.49 -16.77
C ARG A 9 -12.67 -47.96 -17.13
N GLU A 10 -11.64 -48.60 -17.65
CA GLU A 10 -11.58 -50.05 -17.83
C GLU A 10 -11.69 -50.77 -16.49
N ASN A 11 -12.68 -51.67 -16.40
CA ASN A 11 -12.83 -52.65 -15.34
C ASN A 11 -11.72 -53.70 -15.45
N LEU A 12 -10.61 -53.47 -14.73
CA LEU A 12 -9.64 -54.52 -14.44
C LEU A 12 -10.28 -55.52 -13.47
N GLY A 13 -10.75 -56.64 -14.02
CA GLY A 13 -11.21 -57.80 -13.28
C GLY A 13 -10.11 -58.33 -12.35
N ILE A 14 -10.19 -57.97 -11.07
CA ILE A 14 -9.33 -58.52 -10.03
C ILE A 14 -9.82 -59.93 -9.73
N ASN A 15 -9.12 -60.90 -10.31
CA ASN A 15 -9.20 -62.32 -9.96
C ASN A 15 -8.82 -62.49 -8.48
N THR A 16 -9.81 -62.54 -7.59
CA THR A 16 -9.63 -62.84 -6.17
C THR A 16 -9.38 -64.35 -5.97
N ARG A 17 -8.18 -64.82 -6.32
CA ARG A 17 -7.67 -66.08 -5.78
C ARG A 17 -7.44 -65.91 -4.28
N VAL A 18 -8.44 -66.27 -3.49
CA VAL A 18 -8.34 -66.43 -2.04
C VAL A 18 -7.38 -67.59 -1.74
N ARG A 19 -6.07 -67.28 -1.73
CA ARG A 19 -5.07 -68.16 -1.11
C ARG A 19 -5.33 -68.12 0.40
N LYS A 20 -5.95 -69.18 0.93
CA LYS A 20 -5.97 -69.47 2.37
C LYS A 20 -4.52 -69.61 2.82
N ARG A 21 -3.94 -68.52 3.35
CA ARG A 21 -2.63 -68.58 4.01
C ARG A 21 -2.81 -69.40 5.28
N PRO A 22 -2.00 -70.45 5.51
CA PRO A 22 -2.06 -71.22 6.74
C PRO A 22 -1.74 -70.27 7.92
N TRP A 23 -2.72 -70.10 8.80
CA TRP A 23 -2.55 -69.47 10.11
C TRP A 23 -1.66 -70.38 10.95
N SER A 24 -0.35 -70.30 10.72
CA SER A 24 0.66 -71.00 11.52
C SER A 24 1.63 -69.94 12.01
N GLY A 25 1.39 -69.49 13.22
CA GLY A 25 2.13 -68.39 13.84
C GLY A 25 1.26 -67.52 14.72
N LEU A 26 0.53 -68.11 15.66
CA LEU A 26 0.20 -67.43 16.92
C LEU A 26 1.56 -67.16 17.59
N LYS A 27 2.23 -66.08 17.17
CA LYS A 27 3.36 -65.53 17.91
C LYS A 27 2.81 -65.18 19.27
N GLU A 28 3.39 -65.74 20.32
CA GLU A 28 3.15 -65.34 21.69
C GLU A 28 3.09 -63.82 21.75
N GLN A 29 1.88 -63.29 21.97
CA GLN A 29 1.69 -61.87 22.21
C GLN A 29 2.32 -61.59 23.56
N LYS A 30 3.58 -61.13 23.56
CA LYS A 30 4.16 -60.48 24.72
C LYS A 30 3.26 -59.30 25.03
N GLY A 31 2.49 -59.39 26.11
CA GLY A 31 1.67 -58.31 26.58
C GLY A 31 2.54 -57.07 26.79
N PHE A 32 2.01 -55.90 26.43
CA PHE A 32 2.68 -54.64 26.65
C PHE A 32 3.02 -54.52 28.14
N THR A 33 4.30 -54.36 28.43
CA THR A 33 4.74 -54.11 29.80
C THR A 33 4.35 -52.67 30.16
N LEU A 34 3.97 -52.42 31.42
CA LEU A 34 3.62 -51.08 31.91
C LEU A 34 4.71 -50.04 31.54
N VAL A 35 5.97 -50.47 31.57
CA VAL A 35 7.15 -49.67 31.22
C VAL A 35 7.13 -49.22 29.76
N GLU A 36 6.76 -50.10 28.81
CA GLU A 36 6.66 -49.74 27.40
C GLU A 36 5.55 -48.71 27.16
N LEU A 37 4.44 -48.80 27.88
CA LEU A 37 3.33 -47.86 27.76
C LEU A 37 3.72 -46.48 28.31
N LEU A 38 4.46 -46.44 29.42
CA LEU A 38 5.02 -45.22 30.01
C LEU A 38 6.06 -44.57 29.07
N ALA A 39 6.95 -45.37 28.48
CA ALA A 39 7.93 -44.89 27.52
C ALA A 39 7.26 -44.33 26.26
N ALA A 40 6.26 -45.01 25.71
CA ALA A 40 5.50 -44.53 24.56
C ALA A 40 4.77 -43.21 24.86
N GLY A 41 4.16 -43.09 26.05
CA GLY A 41 3.52 -41.86 26.51
C GLY A 41 4.51 -40.68 26.62
N MET A 42 5.71 -40.93 27.14
CA MET A 42 6.76 -39.91 27.25
C MET A 42 7.25 -39.43 25.88
N VAL A 43 7.49 -40.37 24.95
CA VAL A 43 7.89 -40.03 23.57
C VAL A 43 6.77 -39.23 22.89
N PHE A 44 5.52 -39.67 23.01
CA PHE A 44 4.39 -38.96 22.42
C PHE A 44 4.22 -37.55 23.01
N GLY A 45 4.37 -37.40 24.32
CA GLY A 45 4.34 -36.10 25.00
C GLY A 45 5.44 -35.15 24.51
N LEU A 46 6.66 -35.65 24.33
CA LEU A 46 7.77 -34.86 23.77
C LEU A 46 7.51 -34.41 22.33
N VAL A 47 6.99 -35.32 21.48
CA VAL A 47 6.66 -34.99 20.09
C VAL A 47 5.53 -33.95 20.03
N ALA A 48 4.48 -34.12 20.83
CA ALA A 48 3.37 -33.17 20.90
C ALA A 48 3.83 -31.78 21.36
N LEU A 49 4.72 -31.71 22.36
CA LEU A 49 5.32 -30.46 22.83
C LEU A 49 6.16 -29.79 21.75
N ALA A 50 7.02 -30.56 21.05
CA ALA A 50 7.83 -30.05 19.95
C ALA A 50 6.96 -29.50 18.80
N MET A 51 5.87 -30.19 18.44
CA MET A 51 4.90 -29.71 17.45
C MET A 51 4.18 -28.44 17.91
N GLY A 52 3.80 -28.36 19.18
CA GLY A 52 3.18 -27.17 19.76
C GLY A 52 4.08 -25.95 19.66
N LEU A 53 5.35 -26.09 20.06
CA LEU A 53 6.34 -25.01 19.92
C LEU A 53 6.56 -24.63 18.46
N PHE A 54 6.68 -25.61 17.56
CA PHE A 54 6.85 -25.34 16.14
C PHE A 54 5.68 -24.54 15.54
N LEU A 55 4.44 -24.87 15.92
CA LEU A 55 3.26 -24.12 15.46
C LEU A 55 3.26 -22.68 15.96
N VAL A 56 3.62 -22.44 17.23
CA VAL A 56 3.74 -21.07 17.78
C VAL A 56 4.77 -20.27 16.99
N PHE A 57 5.98 -20.83 16.78
CA PHE A 57 7.02 -20.17 15.98
C PHE A 57 6.64 -19.96 14.51
N ALA A 58 5.90 -20.90 13.91
CA ALA A 58 5.44 -20.77 12.53
C ALA A 58 4.43 -19.62 12.39
N VAL A 59 3.49 -19.49 13.34
CA VAL A 59 2.49 -18.41 13.35
C VAL A 59 3.14 -17.05 13.54
N GLU A 60 4.10 -16.92 14.46
CA GLU A 60 4.85 -15.67 14.67
C GLU A 60 5.61 -15.23 13.41
N ARG A 61 6.24 -16.17 12.70
CA ARG A 61 6.93 -15.86 11.44
C ARG A 61 5.98 -15.40 10.34
N THR A 62 4.76 -15.94 10.30
CA THR A 62 3.77 -15.52 9.29
C THR A 62 3.22 -14.13 9.58
N SER A 63 2.96 -13.79 10.84
CA SER A 63 2.46 -12.46 11.20
C SER A 63 3.51 -11.37 10.94
N GLU A 64 4.78 -11.62 11.26
CA GLU A 64 5.87 -10.71 10.90
C GLU A 64 6.00 -10.52 9.39
N GLY A 65 5.84 -11.60 8.62
CA GLY A 65 5.89 -11.57 7.16
C GLY A 65 4.76 -10.73 6.56
N GLU A 66 3.54 -10.90 7.07
CA GLU A 66 2.36 -10.14 6.65
C GLU A 66 2.50 -8.65 6.99
N ALA A 67 2.89 -8.32 8.23
CA ALA A 67 3.12 -6.93 8.64
C ALA A 67 4.18 -6.23 7.77
N ARG A 68 5.29 -6.93 7.47
CA ARG A 68 6.31 -6.40 6.56
C ARG A 68 5.73 -6.16 5.17
N ALA A 69 5.00 -7.13 4.60
CA ALA A 69 4.40 -7.01 3.27
C ALA A 69 3.42 -5.83 3.18
N GLU A 70 2.59 -5.65 4.21
CA GLU A 70 1.65 -4.54 4.32
C GLU A 70 2.37 -3.19 4.40
N LEU A 71 3.40 -3.07 5.25
CA LEU A 71 4.24 -1.88 5.33
C LEU A 71 4.91 -1.56 3.98
N GLN A 72 5.37 -2.57 3.23
CA GLN A 72 5.92 -2.37 1.88
C GLN A 72 4.88 -1.77 0.93
N ARG A 73 3.67 -2.33 0.95
CA ARG A 73 2.56 -1.89 0.10
C ARG A 73 2.14 -0.46 0.45
N ASN A 74 1.98 -0.15 1.73
CA ASN A 74 1.58 1.17 2.20
C ASN A 74 2.65 2.23 1.88
N GLY A 75 3.92 1.89 2.08
CA GLY A 75 5.03 2.78 1.71
C GLY A 75 5.07 3.06 0.20
N TRP A 76 4.81 2.05 -0.64
CA TRP A 76 4.72 2.25 -2.09
C TRP A 76 3.52 3.11 -2.48
N LEU A 77 2.35 2.91 -1.86
CA LEU A 77 1.15 3.70 -2.13
C LEU A 77 1.32 5.18 -1.76
N LEU A 78 1.98 5.47 -0.64
CA LEU A 78 2.32 6.84 -0.24
C LEU A 78 3.32 7.47 -1.23
N ALA A 79 4.35 6.71 -1.62
CA ALA A 79 5.35 7.15 -2.59
C ALA A 79 4.69 7.58 -3.90
N GLU A 80 3.79 6.74 -4.39
CA GLU A 80 3.09 6.96 -5.66
C GLU A 80 2.12 8.16 -5.57
N ALA A 81 1.44 8.35 -4.45
CA ALA A 81 0.58 9.51 -4.22
C ALA A 81 1.38 10.83 -4.24
N LEU A 82 2.49 10.88 -3.49
CA LEU A 82 3.38 12.05 -3.46
C LEU A 82 3.98 12.33 -4.84
N ARG A 83 4.42 11.28 -5.57
CA ARG A 83 4.94 11.41 -6.93
C ARG A 83 3.91 12.04 -7.87
N LYS A 84 2.67 11.51 -7.88
CA LYS A 84 1.59 12.05 -8.72
C LYS A 84 1.25 13.49 -8.40
N ALA A 85 1.18 13.85 -7.11
CA ALA A 85 0.89 15.21 -6.68
C ALA A 85 1.96 16.19 -7.18
N VAL A 86 3.24 15.82 -7.07
CA VAL A 86 4.35 16.65 -7.52
C VAL A 86 4.45 16.72 -9.06
N GLU A 87 4.17 15.63 -9.77
CA GLU A 87 4.16 15.62 -11.24
C GLU A 87 3.00 16.41 -11.86
N ALA A 88 1.85 16.44 -11.18
CA ALA A 88 0.69 17.24 -11.58
C ALA A 88 0.84 18.72 -11.21
N ALA A 89 1.74 19.06 -10.29
CA ALA A 89 1.97 20.42 -9.86
C ALA A 89 2.66 21.22 -10.98
N LYS A 90 2.11 22.40 -11.28
CA LYS A 90 2.76 23.45 -12.07
C LYS A 90 3.97 24.02 -11.32
N GLU A 91 3.82 24.24 -10.03
CA GLU A 91 4.85 24.82 -9.18
C GLU A 91 4.89 24.10 -7.83
N VAL A 92 6.09 23.87 -7.30
CA VAL A 92 6.31 23.33 -5.96
C VAL A 92 7.04 24.38 -5.13
N ARG A 93 6.43 24.82 -4.04
CA ARG A 93 7.02 25.78 -3.10
C ARG A 93 7.52 25.08 -1.85
N VAL A 94 8.75 25.41 -1.46
CA VAL A 94 9.39 24.94 -0.22
C VAL A 94 10.00 26.14 0.51
N PRO A 95 9.65 26.43 1.77
CA PRO A 95 8.69 25.71 2.59
C PRO A 95 7.25 25.83 2.05
N ALA A 96 6.31 25.04 2.60
CA ALA A 96 4.90 25.18 2.28
C ALA A 96 4.40 26.62 2.57
N ALA A 97 3.30 27.03 1.95
CA ALA A 97 2.69 28.32 2.25
C ALA A 97 2.03 28.32 3.64
N GLY A 98 2.30 29.34 4.47
CA GLY A 98 1.64 29.57 5.76
C GLY A 98 2.61 29.84 6.92
N GLU A 99 2.14 30.55 7.95
CA GLU A 99 2.95 31.02 9.09
C GLU A 99 3.56 29.88 9.96
N SER A 100 3.16 28.63 9.73
CA SER A 100 3.64 27.44 10.47
C SER A 100 4.31 26.39 9.57
N ALA A 101 4.67 26.74 8.34
CA ALA A 101 5.35 25.84 7.43
C ALA A 101 6.85 25.77 7.72
N GLY A 102 7.31 24.67 8.31
CA GLY A 102 8.74 24.43 8.55
C GLY A 102 9.51 24.10 7.26
N GLU A 103 10.85 24.04 7.33
CA GLU A 103 11.74 23.77 6.19
C GLU A 103 11.47 22.43 5.49
N ASN A 104 10.87 21.48 6.21
CA ASN A 104 10.49 20.16 5.73
C ASN A 104 9.02 20.09 5.29
N SER A 105 8.52 21.14 4.65
CA SER A 105 7.16 21.16 4.11
C SER A 105 7.18 21.68 2.68
N PHE A 106 6.22 21.23 1.88
CA PHE A 106 6.06 21.75 0.52
C PHE A 106 4.59 21.97 0.17
N THR A 107 4.34 22.93 -0.70
CA THR A 107 3.03 23.16 -1.31
C THR A 107 3.12 22.89 -2.80
N ALA A 108 2.28 21.99 -3.30
CA ALA A 108 2.03 21.78 -4.72
C ALA A 108 0.94 22.74 -5.20
N LEU A 109 1.24 23.49 -6.26
CA LEU A 109 0.32 24.39 -6.94
C LEU A 109 -0.01 23.79 -8.30
N PHE A 110 -1.29 23.66 -8.62
CA PHE A 110 -1.75 23.03 -9.84
C PHE A 110 -1.98 24.08 -10.93
N PRO A 111 -1.85 23.71 -12.22
CA PRO A 111 -2.16 24.63 -13.31
C PRO A 111 -3.68 24.96 -13.32
N PRO A 112 -4.05 26.12 -13.88
CA PRO A 112 -5.45 26.42 -14.20
C PRO A 112 -5.99 25.40 -15.21
N GLU A 113 -7.31 25.34 -15.34
CA GLU A 113 -7.92 24.52 -16.39
C GLU A 113 -7.49 25.03 -17.77
N PRO A 114 -7.08 24.13 -18.68
CA PRO A 114 -6.71 24.55 -20.02
C PRO A 114 -7.95 25.05 -20.74
N PHE A 115 -7.82 26.21 -21.39
CA PHE A 115 -8.86 26.81 -22.20
C PHE A 115 -8.32 27.12 -23.60
N GLY A 116 -9.22 27.14 -24.57
CA GLY A 116 -8.94 27.56 -25.94
C GLY A 116 -8.86 29.07 -25.99
N ASP A 117 -7.64 29.61 -25.87
CA ASP A 117 -7.34 31.04 -25.96
C ASP A 117 -7.38 31.52 -27.42
N GLU A 118 -8.58 31.87 -27.91
CA GLU A 118 -8.82 32.20 -29.33
C GLU A 118 -8.19 33.55 -29.70
N ASN A 119 -8.19 34.49 -28.76
CA ASN A 119 -7.65 35.84 -28.99
C ASN A 119 -6.18 36.01 -28.55
N ARG A 120 -5.58 34.96 -27.96
CA ARG A 120 -4.17 34.87 -27.55
C ARG A 120 -3.77 35.89 -26.48
N ASN A 121 -4.69 36.26 -25.60
CA ASN A 121 -4.40 37.18 -24.49
C ASN A 121 -3.94 36.47 -23.21
N GLY A 122 -4.01 35.12 -23.17
CA GLY A 122 -3.65 34.30 -22.03
C GLY A 122 -4.62 34.36 -20.85
N ILE A 123 -5.83 34.88 -21.06
CA ILE A 123 -6.87 35.07 -20.05
C ILE A 123 -8.16 34.43 -20.55
N TRP A 124 -8.78 33.61 -19.72
CA TRP A 124 -10.07 33.03 -20.06
C TRP A 124 -11.15 34.11 -20.14
N ASP A 125 -11.71 34.31 -21.33
CA ASP A 125 -12.72 35.34 -21.58
C ASP A 125 -14.14 34.79 -21.54
N SER A 126 -14.80 34.98 -20.38
CA SER A 126 -16.17 34.49 -20.11
C SER A 126 -17.27 35.22 -20.89
N THR A 127 -16.97 36.42 -21.38
CA THR A 127 -17.98 37.40 -21.79
C THR A 127 -18.16 37.40 -23.30
N GLY A 128 -19.38 37.11 -23.79
CA GLY A 128 -19.76 37.31 -25.19
C GLY A 128 -20.18 36.08 -25.98
N ALA A 129 -20.40 34.94 -25.35
CA ALA A 129 -20.99 33.77 -26.02
C ALA A 129 -22.33 33.38 -25.39
N THR A 130 -23.19 32.77 -26.21
CA THR A 130 -24.45 32.14 -25.82
C THR A 130 -24.47 30.70 -26.34
N GLY A 131 -24.90 29.72 -25.53
CA GLY A 131 -24.98 28.29 -25.92
C GLY A 131 -24.10 27.36 -25.09
N ALA A 132 -23.97 26.09 -25.50
CA ALA A 132 -23.23 25.03 -24.80
C ALA A 132 -21.69 25.20 -24.82
N CYS A 133 -21.20 26.20 -25.55
CA CYS A 133 -19.80 26.62 -25.63
C CYS A 133 -19.74 28.14 -25.45
N ALA A 134 -20.38 28.62 -24.38
CA ALA A 134 -20.32 30.00 -23.94
C ALA A 134 -19.63 30.03 -22.59
N PRO A 135 -18.34 30.37 -22.56
CA PRO A 135 -17.71 31.50 -23.26
C PRO A 135 -17.20 31.23 -24.68
N ARG A 136 -16.75 32.29 -25.38
CA ARG A 136 -16.03 32.21 -26.68
C ARG A 136 -14.92 31.16 -26.65
N GLU A 137 -14.36 30.93 -25.47
CA GLU A 137 -13.27 30.02 -25.20
C GLU A 137 -13.78 28.78 -24.47
N CYS A 138 -13.76 27.64 -25.15
CA CYS A 138 -14.02 26.35 -24.52
C CYS A 138 -12.91 26.03 -23.53
N PHE A 139 -13.23 25.45 -22.38
CA PHE A 139 -12.24 24.95 -21.43
C PHE A 139 -12.45 23.46 -21.16
N GLN A 140 -11.39 22.80 -20.72
CA GLN A 140 -11.49 21.45 -20.19
C GLN A 140 -11.83 21.53 -18.72
N ASP A 141 -13.08 21.24 -18.39
CA ASP A 141 -13.58 21.14 -17.02
C ASP A 141 -12.96 19.91 -16.32
N LEU A 142 -11.85 20.13 -15.64
CA LEU A 142 -11.06 19.10 -14.96
C LEU A 142 -11.72 18.67 -13.66
N ASN A 143 -12.40 19.58 -12.96
CA ASN A 143 -13.05 19.31 -11.68
C ASN A 143 -14.57 19.03 -11.79
N LYS A 144 -15.13 19.10 -13.01
CA LYS A 144 -16.52 18.79 -13.36
C LYS A 144 -17.56 19.70 -12.71
N ASN A 145 -17.20 20.94 -12.39
CA ASN A 145 -18.12 21.88 -11.77
C ASN A 145 -18.89 22.76 -12.81
N GLY A 146 -18.55 22.63 -14.10
CA GLY A 146 -19.17 23.38 -15.20
C GLY A 146 -18.72 24.84 -15.31
N VAL A 147 -17.68 25.26 -14.59
CA VAL A 147 -17.14 26.63 -14.58
C VAL A 147 -15.63 26.58 -14.72
N TRP A 148 -15.06 27.47 -15.55
CA TRP A 148 -13.60 27.54 -15.66
C TRP A 148 -12.99 28.03 -14.36
N ASP A 149 -12.04 27.27 -13.84
CA ASP A 149 -11.29 27.66 -12.66
C ASP A 149 -9.83 27.96 -12.99
N SER A 150 -9.37 29.12 -12.52
CA SER A 150 -7.93 29.47 -12.51
C SER A 150 -7.13 28.61 -11.51
N ASN A 151 -7.83 27.91 -10.62
CA ASN A 151 -7.27 27.02 -9.62
C ASN A 151 -8.25 25.85 -9.37
N PRO A 152 -8.43 24.95 -10.36
CA PRO A 152 -9.45 23.90 -10.31
C PRO A 152 -9.19 22.90 -9.20
N PHE A 153 -7.92 22.78 -8.81
CA PHE A 153 -7.49 21.99 -7.68
C PHE A 153 -6.90 22.93 -6.62
N PRO A 154 -7.31 22.79 -5.36
CA PRO A 154 -6.70 23.52 -4.27
C PRO A 154 -5.20 23.20 -4.17
N SER A 155 -4.41 24.17 -3.70
CA SER A 155 -3.01 23.89 -3.37
C SER A 155 -2.95 22.82 -2.28
N VAL A 156 -2.14 21.77 -2.49
CA VAL A 156 -1.95 20.71 -1.50
C VAL A 156 -0.64 20.96 -0.76
N SER A 157 -0.71 21.10 0.56
CA SER A 157 0.45 21.29 1.41
C SER A 157 0.74 20.04 2.23
N PHE A 158 1.96 19.54 2.13
CA PHE A 158 2.44 18.40 2.89
C PHE A 158 3.35 18.91 4.01
N ARG A 159 2.99 18.60 5.27
CA ARG A 159 3.81 18.93 6.43
C ARG A 159 3.77 17.82 7.46
N LEU A 160 4.87 17.59 8.15
CA LEU A 160 4.90 16.67 9.26
C LEU A 160 4.57 17.41 10.57
N ARG A 161 3.56 16.95 11.30
CA ARG A 161 3.22 17.45 12.64
C ARG A 161 2.99 16.28 13.57
N GLU A 162 3.72 16.22 14.69
CA GLU A 162 3.52 15.17 15.70
C GLU A 162 3.51 13.74 15.11
N GLU A 163 4.43 13.44 14.19
CA GLU A 163 4.57 12.13 13.51
C GLU A 163 3.42 11.75 12.56
N VAL A 164 2.50 12.69 12.32
CA VAL A 164 1.44 12.56 11.31
C VAL A 164 1.79 13.46 10.14
N LEU A 165 1.85 12.87 8.94
CA LEU A 165 1.94 13.65 7.71
C LEU A 165 0.58 14.34 7.50
N GLU A 166 0.48 15.57 7.99
CA GLU A 166 -0.67 16.41 7.73
C GLU A 166 -0.62 16.83 6.25
N VAL A 167 -1.63 16.38 5.51
CA VAL A 167 -1.93 16.92 4.20
C VAL A 167 -3.00 17.98 4.39
N ARG A 168 -2.59 19.24 4.33
CA ARG A 168 -3.51 20.37 4.35
C ARG A 168 -3.92 20.68 2.92
N GLU A 169 -5.19 20.49 2.68
CA GLU A 169 -5.84 20.79 1.42
C GLU A 169 -6.73 22.02 1.55
N GLY A 170 -6.80 22.82 0.48
CA GLY A 170 -8.08 23.45 0.12
C GLY A 170 -9.05 22.37 -0.37
N GLU A 171 -10.32 22.68 -0.60
CA GLU A 171 -11.38 21.67 -0.81
C GLU A 171 -11.26 20.90 -2.16
N GLY A 172 -11.44 19.56 -2.20
CA GLY A 172 -11.48 18.77 -3.46
C GLY A 172 -11.22 17.25 -3.40
N GLU A 173 -11.04 16.63 -4.58
CA GLU A 173 -10.85 15.16 -4.79
C GLU A 173 -9.61 14.57 -4.10
N TRP A 174 -8.58 15.37 -3.83
CA TRP A 174 -7.33 14.89 -3.23
C TRP A 174 -7.50 14.58 -1.73
N LYS A 175 -8.35 15.32 -1.03
CA LYS A 175 -8.68 15.13 0.38
C LYS A 175 -9.49 13.87 0.51
N GLU A 176 -10.44 13.67 -0.40
CA GLU A 176 -11.17 12.42 -0.48
C GLU A 176 -10.24 11.24 -0.84
N PHE A 177 -9.28 11.41 -1.75
CA PHE A 177 -8.29 10.36 -2.08
C PHE A 177 -7.42 9.98 -0.87
N LEU A 178 -6.96 10.96 -0.09
CA LEU A 178 -6.11 10.74 1.08
C LEU A 178 -6.90 10.30 2.31
N GLU A 179 -8.08 10.86 2.56
CA GLU A 179 -8.97 10.51 3.68
C GLU A 179 -9.67 9.15 3.44
N ASN A 180 -10.10 8.83 2.22
CA ASN A 180 -10.65 7.50 1.93
C ASN A 180 -9.57 6.43 2.02
N ARG A 181 -8.32 6.73 1.67
CA ARG A 181 -7.20 5.80 1.91
C ARG A 181 -6.76 5.73 3.35
N SER A 182 -6.72 6.85 4.10
CA SER A 182 -6.41 6.78 5.54
C SER A 182 -7.47 5.98 6.32
N ARG A 183 -8.68 5.87 5.76
CA ARG A 183 -9.78 5.04 6.28
C ARG A 183 -9.79 3.60 5.77
N GLU A 184 -8.93 3.21 4.82
CA GLU A 184 -8.76 1.79 4.48
C GLU A 184 -8.25 1.05 5.72
N PRO A 185 -8.94 -0.03 6.16
CA PRO A 185 -8.55 -0.80 7.33
C PRO A 185 -7.19 -1.47 7.04
N GLY A 186 -6.12 -0.81 7.46
CA GLY A 186 -4.75 -1.15 7.09
C GLY A 186 -3.77 0.02 7.22
N LEU A 187 -4.21 1.23 6.88
CA LEU A 187 -3.35 2.43 6.88
C LEU A 187 -3.33 3.17 8.23
N SER A 188 -4.27 2.89 9.12
CA SER A 188 -4.39 3.55 10.44
C SER A 188 -3.24 3.26 11.41
N SER A 189 -2.42 2.24 11.15
CA SER A 189 -1.27 1.91 11.99
C SER A 189 0.06 2.47 11.48
N VAL A 190 0.05 3.19 10.37
CA VAL A 190 1.28 3.63 9.71
C VAL A 190 1.52 5.11 10.01
N ARG A 191 2.62 5.42 10.71
CA ARG A 191 3.05 6.81 11.01
C ARG A 191 4.23 7.24 10.14
N VAL A 192 4.35 8.54 9.93
CA VAL A 192 5.51 9.13 9.25
C VAL A 192 6.39 9.77 10.32
N GLU A 193 7.52 9.17 10.66
CA GLU A 193 8.42 9.69 11.70
C GLU A 193 9.31 10.82 11.18
N GLU A 194 9.72 10.73 9.92
CA GLU A 194 10.59 11.72 9.28
C GLU A 194 10.02 12.07 7.92
N PHE A 195 9.99 13.36 7.60
CA PHE A 195 9.67 13.84 6.27
C PHE A 195 10.68 14.93 5.93
N ARG A 196 11.41 14.77 4.83
CA ARG A 196 12.41 15.73 4.38
C ARG A 196 12.27 15.98 2.89
N VAL A 197 12.28 17.24 2.53
CA VAL A 197 12.25 17.68 1.15
C VAL A 197 13.61 18.29 0.83
N PHE A 198 14.33 17.66 -0.08
CA PHE A 198 15.61 18.16 -0.55
C PHE A 198 15.34 18.96 -1.81
N ARG A 199 15.66 20.26 -1.74
CA ARG A 199 15.71 21.11 -2.94
C ARG A 199 16.73 20.55 -3.93
N PRO A 200 16.51 20.74 -5.23
CA PRO A 200 17.49 20.33 -6.22
C PRO A 200 18.84 21.00 -5.96
N GLN A 201 19.94 20.24 -5.99
CA GLN A 201 21.27 20.74 -5.64
C GLN A 201 21.91 21.61 -6.73
N THR A 202 21.44 21.49 -7.96
CA THR A 202 21.96 22.26 -9.11
C THR A 202 20.81 22.91 -9.86
N SER A 203 21.06 24.07 -10.47
CA SER A 203 20.09 24.77 -11.32
C SER A 203 19.61 23.92 -12.51
N ASP A 204 20.42 22.95 -12.95
CA ASP A 204 20.07 22.01 -14.02
C ASP A 204 19.29 20.78 -13.54
N SER A 205 19.46 20.37 -12.28
CA SER A 205 18.64 19.30 -11.72
C SER A 205 17.26 19.85 -11.42
N ARG A 206 16.24 19.53 -12.23
CA ARG A 206 14.82 19.72 -11.84
C ARG A 206 14.31 18.58 -10.96
N LEU A 207 15.23 17.85 -10.33
CA LEU A 207 14.96 16.66 -9.55
C LEU A 207 14.83 17.03 -8.08
N TRP A 208 13.59 17.00 -7.61
CA TRP A 208 13.27 17.06 -6.20
C TRP A 208 13.49 15.68 -5.59
N ARG A 209 14.08 15.63 -4.39
CA ARG A 209 14.15 14.40 -3.60
C ARG A 209 13.27 14.57 -2.37
N ILE A 210 12.27 13.71 -2.23
CA ILE A 210 11.40 13.66 -1.06
C ILE A 210 11.68 12.36 -0.33
N ARG A 211 12.02 12.44 0.95
CA ARG A 211 12.26 11.28 1.81
C ARG A 211 11.21 11.26 2.91
N ALA A 212 10.53 10.14 3.06
CA ALA A 212 9.63 9.85 4.17
C ALA A 212 10.14 8.61 4.90
N VAL A 213 10.25 8.64 6.23
CA VAL A 213 10.47 7.45 7.05
C VAL A 213 9.14 7.08 7.67
N ILE A 214 8.70 5.88 7.36
CA ILE A 214 7.41 5.34 7.73
C ILE A 214 7.63 4.27 8.80
N ARG A 215 6.79 4.25 9.83
CA ARG A 215 6.79 3.25 10.90
C ARG A 215 5.43 2.58 11.00
N ASP A 216 5.43 1.27 11.22
CA ASP A 216 4.22 0.54 11.61
C ASP A 216 4.12 0.45 13.15
N ASP A 217 3.01 0.92 13.69
CA ASP A 217 2.68 0.91 15.11
C ASP A 217 2.14 -0.44 15.59
N ARG A 218 1.80 -1.38 14.69
CA ARG A 218 1.31 -2.72 15.08
C ARG A 218 2.37 -3.60 15.73
N GLY A 219 3.64 -3.18 15.69
CA GLY A 219 4.73 -3.88 16.34
C GLY A 219 4.52 -4.05 17.83
N SER A 220 4.86 -5.23 18.36
CA SER A 220 4.94 -5.42 19.79
C SER A 220 6.01 -4.50 20.38
N ALA A 221 5.77 -3.95 21.57
CA ALA A 221 6.75 -3.14 22.31
C ALA A 221 8.09 -3.88 22.59
N THR A 222 8.12 -5.20 22.38
CA THR A 222 9.29 -6.06 22.54
C THR A 222 10.17 -6.16 21.29
N ASP A 223 9.67 -5.76 20.12
CA ASP A 223 10.43 -5.85 18.87
C ASP A 223 11.41 -4.69 18.76
N SER A 224 12.60 -4.96 18.21
CA SER A 224 13.58 -3.91 17.96
C SER A 224 12.94 -2.83 17.09
N PRO A 225 12.88 -1.56 17.54
CA PRO A 225 12.10 -0.50 16.91
C PRO A 225 12.52 -0.20 15.46
N ASP A 226 13.71 -0.65 15.05
CA ASP A 226 14.24 -0.41 13.71
C ASP A 226 13.69 -1.36 12.63
N HIS A 227 13.12 -2.52 12.98
CA HIS A 227 12.59 -3.45 11.97
C HIS A 227 11.25 -3.03 11.37
N LEU A 228 10.59 -2.06 11.99
CA LEU A 228 9.29 -1.53 11.57
C LEU A 228 9.42 -0.18 10.85
N ARG A 229 10.67 0.28 10.64
CA ARG A 229 10.98 1.52 9.97
C ARG A 229 11.34 1.27 8.51
N ARG A 230 10.78 2.08 7.62
CA ARG A 230 11.16 2.07 6.22
C ARG A 230 11.29 3.48 5.67
N ALA A 231 12.45 3.78 5.10
CA ALA A 231 12.65 4.97 4.30
C ALA A 231 12.10 4.76 2.89
N VAL A 232 11.24 5.68 2.47
CA VAL A 232 10.74 5.84 1.11
C VAL A 232 11.39 7.09 0.55
N GLU A 233 12.07 6.96 -0.58
CA GLU A 233 12.69 8.06 -1.29
C GLU A 233 12.08 8.19 -2.68
N ILE A 234 11.68 9.41 -3.03
CA ILE A 234 11.00 9.72 -4.28
C ILE A 234 11.84 10.79 -4.97
N LEU A 235 12.22 10.50 -6.21
CA LEU A 235 12.85 11.45 -7.10
C LEU A 235 11.80 11.93 -8.09
N VAL A 236 11.47 13.23 -8.06
CA VAL A 236 10.45 13.80 -8.95
C VAL A 236 11.04 14.89 -9.81
N ARG A 237 10.79 14.79 -11.12
CA ARG A 237 11.22 15.81 -12.08
C ARG A 237 10.10 16.84 -12.27
N GLN A 238 10.39 18.10 -11.96
CA GLN A 238 9.45 19.19 -12.23
C GLN A 238 9.35 19.42 -13.75
N ARG A 239 8.13 19.34 -14.30
CA ARG A 239 7.86 19.75 -15.68
C ARG A 239 7.94 21.27 -15.76
N SER A 240 8.61 21.79 -16.79
CA SER A 240 8.51 23.22 -17.16
C SER A 240 7.28 23.45 -18.01
#